data_AF-A0A348V9L1-F1
#
_entry.id   AF-A0A348V9L1-F1
#
_cell.length_a   1.000
_cell.length_b   1.000
_cell.length_c   1.000
_cell.angle_alpha   90.00
_cell.angle_beta   90.00
_cell.angle_gamma   90.00
#
_symmetry.space_group_name_H-M   'P 1'
#
loop_
_entity.id
_entity.type
_entity.pdbx_description
1 polymer ?
#
loop_
_entity_poly.entity_id
_entity_poly.type
_entity_poly.pdbx_seq_one_letter_code
_entity_poly.pdbx_strand_id
1 'polypeptide(L)'
;MDELASSLGISKRTIYENFKDKEEILSSLLVSLRDERRKVFDSLISDKNNVVEIFIKIIEIQQSSPICNVKFFEDIQKYYPRANRNIEADKEKNKEFLVKFLQKGIEQGYIREDLNVEVTAFLVEQSTYIYIRATSLEKPLFTFSELFYTMMINFVRGILTEKGIKIIDAYLEQQKAKN
;
A
#
# COMPACT_ATOMS: atom_id res chain seq x y z
N MET A 1 -9.51 20.05 17.28
CA MET A 1 -10.84 20.48 16.78
C MET A 1 -10.83 21.97 16.49
N ASP A 2 -10.38 22.81 17.42
CA ASP A 2 -10.18 24.25 17.19
C ASP A 2 -9.30 24.55 15.97
N GLU A 3 -8.09 23.99 15.94
CA GLU A 3 -7.15 24.17 14.82
C GLU A 3 -7.75 23.72 13.48
N LEU A 4 -8.46 22.59 13.47
CA LEU A 4 -9.11 22.05 12.26
C LEU A 4 -10.24 22.96 11.77
N ALA A 5 -11.06 23.47 12.68
CA ALA A 5 -12.12 24.43 12.35
C ALA A 5 -11.53 25.73 11.79
N SER A 6 -10.47 26.24 12.43
CA SER A 6 -9.76 27.43 11.99
C SER A 6 -9.12 27.25 10.61
N SER A 7 -8.46 26.12 10.34
CA SER A 7 -7.82 25.86 9.05
C SER A 7 -8.82 25.71 7.90
N LEU A 8 -10.04 25.27 8.19
CA LEU A 8 -11.11 25.09 7.22
C LEU A 8 -12.01 26.34 7.08
N GLY A 9 -11.82 27.37 7.92
CA GLY A 9 -12.67 28.56 7.92
C GLY A 9 -14.13 28.30 8.35
N ILE A 10 -14.37 27.24 9.15
CA ILE A 10 -15.71 26.84 9.60
C ILE A 10 -15.82 26.86 11.14
N SER A 11 -17.04 26.76 11.65
CA SER A 11 -17.26 26.66 13.10
C SER A 11 -16.97 25.24 13.62
N LYS A 12 -16.57 25.12 14.89
CA LYS A 12 -16.51 23.80 15.57
C LYS A 12 -17.84 23.07 15.53
N ARG A 13 -18.95 23.81 15.64
CA ARG A 13 -20.30 23.26 15.59
C ARG A 13 -20.54 22.51 14.28
N THR A 14 -20.11 23.07 13.16
CA THR A 14 -20.22 22.44 11.83
C THR A 14 -19.48 21.11 11.77
N ILE A 15 -18.31 21.00 12.41
CA ILE A 15 -17.59 19.71 12.49
C ILE A 15 -18.36 18.73 13.38
N TYR A 16 -18.83 19.18 14.54
CA TYR A 16 -19.58 18.32 15.47
C TYR A 16 -20.95 17.87 14.95
N GLU A 17 -21.55 18.60 14.00
CA GLU A 17 -22.76 18.18 13.29
C GLU A 17 -22.52 16.93 12.42
N ASN A 18 -21.28 16.68 12.00
CA ASN A 18 -20.91 15.55 11.14
C ASN A 18 -20.09 14.48 11.86
N PHE A 19 -19.35 14.84 12.91
CA PHE A 19 -18.44 13.93 13.61
C PHE A 19 -18.49 14.16 15.12
N LYS A 20 -18.66 13.09 15.89
CA LYS A 20 -18.70 13.10 17.36
C LYS A 20 -17.37 13.54 17.98
N ASP A 21 -16.26 13.05 17.44
CA ASP A 21 -14.93 13.25 18.02
C ASP A 21 -13.81 13.15 16.97
N LYS A 22 -12.58 13.44 17.40
CA LYS A 22 -11.37 13.37 16.55
C LYS A 22 -11.13 11.95 16.02
N GLU A 23 -11.48 10.93 16.77
CA GLU A 23 -11.30 9.54 16.35
C GLU A 23 -12.29 9.15 15.24
N GLU A 24 -13.49 9.73 15.22
CA GLU A 24 -14.49 9.51 14.17
C GLU A 24 -14.08 10.19 12.85
N ILE A 25 -13.54 11.41 12.93
CA ILE A 25 -12.93 12.09 11.77
C ILE A 25 -11.80 11.21 11.18
N LEU A 26 -10.88 10.78 12.03
CA LEU A 26 -9.75 9.94 11.64
C LEU A 26 -10.22 8.60 11.04
N SER A 27 -11.18 7.93 11.68
CA SER A 27 -11.71 6.64 11.19
C SER A 27 -12.36 6.81 9.81
N SER A 28 -13.14 7.87 9.63
CA SER A 28 -13.81 8.18 8.35
C SER A 28 -12.81 8.50 7.25
N LEU A 29 -11.75 9.25 7.57
CA LEU A 29 -10.65 9.52 6.64
C LEU A 29 -9.94 8.23 6.22
N LEU A 30 -9.59 7.35 7.17
CA LEU A 30 -8.92 6.08 6.87
C LEU A 30 -9.76 5.19 5.95
N VAL A 31 -11.08 5.12 6.20
CA VAL A 31 -12.03 4.39 5.35
C VAL A 31 -12.08 5.00 3.95
N SER A 32 -12.19 6.33 3.83
CA SER A 32 -12.20 7.01 2.53
C SER A 32 -10.93 6.75 1.73
N LEU A 33 -9.76 6.87 2.37
CA LEU A 33 -8.47 6.61 1.73
C LEU A 33 -8.32 5.15 1.30
N ARG A 34 -8.82 4.20 2.11
CA ARG A 34 -8.86 2.79 1.74
C ARG A 34 -9.73 2.56 0.51
N ASP A 35 -10.94 3.11 0.52
CA ASP A 35 -11.92 2.88 -0.55
C ASP A 35 -11.45 3.52 -1.87
N GLU A 36 -10.77 4.67 -1.80
CA GLU A 36 -10.10 5.29 -2.95
C GLU A 36 -8.99 4.38 -3.50
N ARG A 37 -8.09 3.89 -2.64
CA ARG A 37 -7.04 2.92 -3.05
C ARG A 37 -7.63 1.66 -3.67
N ARG A 38 -8.71 1.13 -3.09
CA ARG A 38 -9.39 -0.05 -3.62
C ARG A 38 -9.99 0.23 -4.99
N LYS A 39 -10.66 1.37 -5.20
CA LYS A 39 -11.18 1.75 -6.53
C LYS A 39 -10.09 1.84 -7.58
N VAL A 40 -8.95 2.45 -7.24
CA VAL A 40 -7.77 2.50 -8.13
C VAL A 40 -7.34 1.07 -8.44
N PHE A 41 -7.14 0.23 -7.42
CA PHE A 41 -6.71 -1.15 -7.62
C PHE A 41 -7.69 -1.94 -8.50
N ASP A 42 -8.99 -1.90 -8.19
CA ASP A 42 -10.03 -2.61 -8.94
C ASP A 42 -10.05 -2.15 -10.41
N SER A 43 -9.77 -0.87 -10.70
CA SER A 43 -9.64 -0.37 -12.07
C SER A 43 -8.41 -0.93 -12.82
N LEU A 44 -7.37 -1.34 -12.09
CA LEU A 44 -6.19 -2.00 -12.66
C LEU A 44 -6.47 -3.47 -13.01
N ILE A 45 -7.34 -4.12 -12.24
CA ILE A 45 -7.80 -5.49 -12.50
C ILE A 45 -8.78 -5.46 -13.67
N SER A 46 -8.24 -5.58 -14.88
CA SER A 46 -9.00 -5.92 -16.08
C SER A 46 -8.58 -7.30 -16.56
N ASP A 47 -9.49 -8.05 -17.19
CA ASP A 47 -9.17 -9.35 -17.82
C ASP A 47 -8.06 -9.26 -18.87
N LYS A 48 -7.74 -8.04 -19.35
CA LYS A 48 -6.69 -7.79 -20.33
C LYS A 48 -5.29 -7.67 -19.74
N ASN A 49 -5.16 -7.32 -18.45
CA ASN A 49 -3.86 -7.08 -17.84
C ASN A 49 -3.36 -8.37 -17.16
N ASN A 50 -2.07 -8.67 -17.32
CA ASN A 50 -1.44 -9.74 -16.55
C ASN A 50 -0.96 -9.26 -15.16
N VAL A 51 -0.72 -10.20 -14.25
CA VAL A 51 -0.29 -9.92 -12.87
C VAL A 51 0.97 -9.02 -12.79
N VAL A 52 1.90 -9.14 -13.75
CA VAL A 52 3.17 -8.40 -13.75
C VAL A 52 2.95 -6.93 -14.08
N GLU A 53 2.10 -6.64 -15.06
CA GLU A 53 1.72 -5.27 -15.42
C GLU A 53 1.00 -4.57 -14.26
N ILE A 54 0.17 -5.31 -13.52
CA ILE A 54 -0.51 -4.76 -12.34
C ILE A 54 0.52 -4.46 -11.23
N PHE A 55 1.50 -5.34 -10.99
CA PHE A 55 2.60 -5.03 -10.06
C PHE A 55 3.37 -3.78 -10.45
N ILE A 56 3.69 -3.61 -11.74
CA ILE A 56 4.38 -2.42 -12.25
C ILE A 56 3.57 -1.16 -11.94
N LYS A 57 2.26 -1.16 -12.25
CA LYS A 57 1.39 -0.01 -11.97
C LYS A 57 1.31 0.33 -10.48
N ILE A 58 1.28 -0.68 -9.60
CA ILE A 58 1.31 -0.47 -8.15
C ILE A 58 2.61 0.22 -7.74
N ILE A 59 3.75 -0.19 -8.30
CA ILE A 59 5.05 0.44 -8.03
C ILE A 59 5.03 1.91 -8.46
N GLU A 60 4.54 2.22 -9.66
CA GLU A 60 4.44 3.59 -10.17
C GLU A 60 3.50 4.48 -9.33
N ILE A 61 2.35 3.95 -8.92
CA ILE A 61 1.39 4.66 -8.06
C ILE A 61 2.02 4.94 -6.68
N GLN A 62 2.76 3.99 -6.13
CA GLN A 62 3.37 4.16 -4.81
C GLN A 62 4.53 5.17 -4.85
N GLN A 63 5.30 5.22 -5.94
CA GLN A 63 6.35 6.21 -6.14
C GLN A 63 5.82 7.65 -6.26
N SER A 64 4.58 7.81 -6.75
CA SER A 64 3.92 9.11 -6.92
C SER A 64 3.01 9.49 -5.74
N SER A 65 2.78 8.58 -4.79
CA SER A 65 1.94 8.84 -3.62
C SER A 65 2.69 9.57 -2.50
N PRO A 66 2.03 10.52 -1.80
CA PRO A 66 2.59 11.13 -0.61
C PRO A 66 2.82 10.09 0.50
N ILE A 67 3.95 10.19 1.18
CA ILE A 67 4.38 9.24 2.21
C ILE A 67 3.50 9.42 3.46
N CYS A 68 2.96 8.31 3.99
CA CYS A 68 2.43 8.29 5.35
C CYS A 68 3.58 8.11 6.35
N ASN A 69 3.75 9.07 7.26
CA ASN A 69 4.75 9.04 8.32
C ASN A 69 4.45 7.90 9.32
N VAL A 70 5.46 7.16 9.79
CA VAL A 70 5.29 6.11 10.82
C VAL A 70 4.64 6.64 12.07
N LYS A 71 5.00 7.87 12.47
CA LYS A 71 4.41 8.53 13.65
C LYS A 71 2.90 8.61 13.57
N PHE A 72 2.34 8.76 12.36
CA PHE A 72 0.88 8.72 12.16
C PHE A 72 0.30 7.36 12.58
N PHE A 73 0.91 6.26 12.16
CA PHE A 73 0.45 4.91 12.52
C PHE A 73 0.70 4.59 14.01
N GLU A 74 1.82 5.03 14.57
CA GLU A 74 2.12 4.88 16.01
C GLU A 74 1.12 5.66 16.87
N ASP A 75 0.77 6.89 16.48
CA ASP A 75 -0.25 7.69 17.16
C ASP A 75 -1.64 7.04 17.07
N ILE A 76 -1.99 6.45 15.92
CA ILE A 76 -3.23 5.66 15.76
C ILE A 76 -3.25 4.49 16.73
N GLN A 77 -2.18 3.70 16.76
CA GLN A 77 -2.08 2.53 17.63
C GLN A 77 -2.16 2.90 19.12
N LYS A 78 -1.55 4.03 19.51
CA LYS A 78 -1.47 4.45 20.91
C LYS A 78 -2.73 5.16 21.41
N TYR A 79 -3.32 6.03 20.60
CA TYR A 79 -4.36 6.97 21.05
C TYR A 79 -5.74 6.73 20.44
N TYR A 80 -5.86 5.91 19.38
CA TYR A 80 -7.11 5.75 18.61
C TYR A 80 -7.44 4.26 18.36
N PRO A 81 -7.86 3.50 19.39
CA PRO A 81 -8.05 2.05 19.29
C PRO A 81 -9.17 1.60 18.35
N ARG A 82 -10.17 2.45 18.05
CA ARG A 82 -11.20 2.15 17.03
C ARG A 82 -10.61 2.30 15.63
N ALA A 83 -9.87 3.37 15.39
CA ALA A 83 -9.17 3.56 14.12
C ALA A 83 -8.14 2.45 13.88
N ASN A 84 -7.39 2.05 14.92
CA ASN A 84 -6.43 0.95 14.83
C ASN A 84 -7.11 -0.39 14.47
N ARG A 85 -8.27 -0.69 15.07
CA ARG A 85 -9.04 -1.90 14.72
C ARG A 85 -9.47 -1.93 13.26
N ASN A 86 -9.80 -0.77 12.66
CA ASN A 86 -10.13 -0.70 11.24
C ASN A 86 -8.90 -1.04 10.37
N ILE A 87 -7.72 -0.51 10.73
CA ILE A 87 -6.46 -0.83 10.03
C ILE A 87 -6.16 -2.33 10.12
N GLU A 88 -6.27 -2.93 11.31
CA GLU A 88 -6.04 -4.37 11.48
C GLU A 88 -7.06 -5.21 10.70
N ALA A 89 -8.33 -4.82 10.65
CA ALA A 89 -9.34 -5.51 9.86
C ALA A 89 -9.08 -5.42 8.35
N ASP A 90 -8.47 -4.33 7.88
CA ASP A 90 -8.10 -4.15 6.48
C ASP A 90 -6.87 -5.00 6.10
N LYS A 91 -5.94 -5.25 7.04
CA LYS A 91 -4.78 -6.11 6.81
C LYS A 91 -5.18 -7.53 6.41
N GLU A 92 -6.09 -8.16 7.14
CA GLU A 92 -6.53 -9.53 6.80
C GLU A 92 -7.18 -9.59 5.42
N LYS A 93 -8.02 -8.59 5.08
CA LYS A 93 -8.64 -8.49 3.75
C LYS A 93 -7.59 -8.29 2.64
N ASN A 94 -6.56 -7.49 2.90
CA ASN A 94 -5.48 -7.25 1.94
C ASN A 94 -4.64 -8.50 1.72
N LYS A 95 -4.40 -9.29 2.78
CA LYS A 95 -3.73 -10.57 2.70
C LYS A 95 -4.53 -11.58 1.87
N GLU A 96 -5.83 -11.75 2.13
CA GLU A 96 -6.70 -12.60 1.32
C GLU A 96 -6.71 -12.18 -0.16
N PHE A 97 -6.74 -10.87 -0.39
CA PHE A 97 -6.68 -10.31 -1.74
C PHE A 97 -5.34 -10.65 -2.42
N LEU A 98 -4.21 -10.45 -1.73
CA LEU A 98 -2.88 -10.74 -2.25
C LEU A 98 -2.71 -12.23 -2.57
N VAL A 99 -3.20 -13.12 -1.72
CA VAL A 99 -3.18 -14.57 -1.98
C VAL A 99 -3.90 -14.89 -3.29
N LYS A 100 -5.14 -14.39 -3.47
CA LYS A 100 -5.90 -14.59 -4.72
C LYS A 100 -5.19 -14.00 -5.94
N PHE A 101 -4.57 -12.85 -5.78
CA PHE A 101 -3.83 -12.19 -6.85
C PHE A 101 -2.58 -12.98 -7.29
N LEU A 102 -1.82 -13.51 -6.32
CA LEU A 102 -0.67 -14.38 -6.58
C LEU A 102 -1.11 -15.69 -7.24
N GLN A 103 -2.19 -16.29 -6.76
CA GLN A 103 -2.75 -17.52 -7.34
C GLN A 103 -3.14 -17.32 -8.81
N LYS A 104 -3.80 -16.20 -9.15
CA LYS A 104 -4.10 -15.83 -10.54
C LYS A 104 -2.83 -15.69 -11.38
N GLY A 105 -1.75 -15.14 -10.81
CA GLY A 105 -0.47 -15.04 -11.50
C GLY A 105 0.18 -16.40 -11.80
N ILE A 106 -0.02 -17.39 -10.93
CA ILE A 106 0.39 -18.78 -11.16
C ILE A 106 -0.44 -19.39 -12.30
N GLU A 107 -1.77 -19.24 -12.26
CA GLU A 107 -2.68 -19.72 -13.31
C GLU A 107 -2.36 -19.11 -14.70
N GLN A 108 -1.95 -17.84 -14.73
CA GLN A 108 -1.52 -17.16 -15.95
C GLN A 108 -0.09 -17.54 -16.43
N GLY A 109 0.65 -18.33 -15.64
CA GLY A 109 2.03 -18.77 -15.92
C GLY A 109 3.09 -17.67 -15.77
N TYR A 110 2.78 -16.58 -15.07
CA TYR A 110 3.73 -15.49 -14.81
C TYR A 110 4.46 -15.63 -13.47
N ILE A 111 3.84 -16.30 -12.50
CA ILE A 111 4.41 -16.58 -11.17
C ILE A 111 4.78 -18.06 -11.10
N ARG A 112 5.87 -18.39 -10.41
CA ARG A 112 6.35 -19.77 -10.26
C ARG A 112 5.32 -20.63 -9.52
N GLU A 113 5.11 -21.85 -10.00
CA GLU A 113 4.13 -22.80 -9.44
C GLU A 113 4.50 -23.32 -8.04
N ASP A 114 5.78 -23.25 -7.67
CA ASP A 114 6.31 -23.67 -6.37
C ASP A 114 6.14 -22.61 -5.27
N LEU A 115 5.58 -21.44 -5.60
CA LEU A 115 5.41 -20.36 -4.65
C LEU A 115 4.35 -20.70 -3.60
N ASN A 116 4.75 -20.72 -2.32
CA ASN A 116 3.80 -20.73 -1.21
C ASN A 116 3.15 -19.34 -1.06
N VAL A 117 1.93 -19.19 -1.55
CA VAL A 117 1.26 -17.88 -1.65
C VAL A 117 0.88 -17.29 -0.30
N GLU A 118 0.55 -18.12 0.69
CA GLU A 118 0.19 -17.67 2.04
C GLU A 118 1.41 -17.12 2.79
N VAL A 119 2.53 -17.85 2.77
CA VAL A 119 3.80 -17.39 3.34
C VAL A 119 4.26 -16.13 2.63
N THR A 120 4.14 -16.09 1.30
CA THR A 120 4.51 -14.91 0.51
C THR A 120 3.70 -13.69 0.90
N ALA A 121 2.37 -13.81 1.00
CA ALA A 121 1.50 -12.72 1.38
C ALA A 121 1.81 -12.20 2.79
N PHE A 122 2.05 -13.11 3.74
CA PHE A 122 2.49 -12.76 5.09
C PHE A 122 3.82 -11.98 5.08
N LEU A 123 4.82 -12.45 4.34
CA LEU A 123 6.13 -11.78 4.29
C LEU A 123 6.05 -10.38 3.67
N VAL A 124 5.25 -10.18 2.62
CA VAL A 124 5.03 -8.85 2.01
C VAL A 124 4.41 -7.87 3.02
N GLU A 125 3.42 -8.34 3.78
CA GLU A 125 2.78 -7.54 4.81
C GLU A 125 3.77 -7.12 5.92
N GLN A 126 4.53 -8.09 6.47
CA GLN A 126 5.52 -7.81 7.52
C GLN A 126 6.64 -6.88 7.02
N SER A 127 7.09 -7.09 5.78
CA SER A 127 8.11 -6.28 5.12
C SER A 127 7.69 -4.82 5.04
N THR A 128 6.41 -4.55 4.70
CA THR A 128 5.88 -3.19 4.60
C THR A 128 6.05 -2.42 5.92
N TYR A 129 5.80 -3.07 7.06
CA TYR A 129 6.00 -2.46 8.38
C TYR A 129 7.47 -2.13 8.67
N ILE A 130 8.39 -2.99 8.22
CA ILE A 130 9.84 -2.77 8.37
C ILE A 130 10.27 -1.50 7.62
N TYR A 131 9.81 -1.28 6.37
CA TYR A 131 10.18 -0.10 5.58
C TYR A 131 9.61 1.18 6.15
N ILE A 132 8.33 1.13 6.57
CA ILE A 132 7.67 2.19 7.32
C ILE A 132 8.59 2.56 8.49
N ARG A 133 8.88 1.64 9.41
CA ARG A 133 9.74 1.90 10.57
C ARG A 133 11.13 2.46 10.22
N ALA A 134 11.80 1.91 9.20
CA ALA A 134 13.13 2.37 8.77
C ALA A 134 13.15 3.85 8.37
N THR A 135 12.04 4.36 7.81
CA THR A 135 11.92 5.76 7.37
C THR A 135 11.65 6.74 8.51
N SER A 136 11.36 6.26 9.72
CA SER A 136 11.18 7.10 10.92
C SER A 136 12.28 6.95 11.96
N LEU A 137 13.41 6.39 11.56
CA LEU A 137 14.65 6.57 12.30
C LEU A 137 15.00 8.06 12.38
N GLU A 138 15.72 8.47 13.43
CA GLU A 138 16.11 9.88 13.64
C GLU A 138 16.90 10.45 12.46
N LYS A 139 17.69 9.61 11.78
CA LYS A 139 18.45 9.92 10.57
C LYS A 139 18.23 8.81 9.54
N PRO A 140 17.14 8.85 8.76
CA PRO A 140 16.89 7.83 7.76
C PRO A 140 17.92 7.95 6.62
N LEU A 141 18.54 6.83 6.24
CA LEU A 141 19.51 6.79 5.14
C LEU A 141 18.83 6.82 3.76
N PHE A 142 17.58 6.35 3.70
CA PHE A 142 16.81 6.20 2.47
C PHE A 142 15.38 6.67 2.69
N THR A 143 14.75 7.18 1.64
CA THR A 143 13.34 7.53 1.63
C THR A 143 12.45 6.28 1.60
N PHE A 144 11.18 6.44 1.98
CA PHE A 144 10.19 5.36 1.84
C PHE A 144 10.06 4.88 0.40
N SER A 145 10.08 5.82 -0.55
CA SER A 145 9.96 5.51 -1.98
C SER A 145 11.12 4.64 -2.46
N GLU A 146 12.36 4.96 -2.07
CA GLU A 146 13.54 4.15 -2.41
C GLU A 146 13.46 2.74 -1.80
N LEU A 147 13.16 2.64 -0.50
CA LEU A 147 13.04 1.35 0.18
C LEU A 147 11.93 0.48 -0.43
N PHE A 148 10.76 1.06 -0.66
CA PHE A 148 9.62 0.37 -1.25
C PHE A 148 9.93 -0.08 -2.67
N TYR A 149 10.47 0.81 -3.53
CA TYR A 149 10.82 0.47 -4.91
C TYR A 149 11.84 -0.66 -4.97
N THR A 150 12.95 -0.53 -4.23
CA THR A 150 13.99 -1.55 -4.20
C THR A 150 13.45 -2.89 -3.71
N MET A 151 12.63 -2.91 -2.66
CA MET A 151 12.04 -4.16 -2.21
C MET A 151 11.06 -4.74 -3.23
N MET A 152 10.09 -3.95 -3.72
CA MET A 152 9.05 -4.46 -4.60
C MET A 152 9.63 -5.04 -5.88
N ILE A 153 10.65 -4.40 -6.47
CA ILE A 153 11.32 -4.94 -7.66
C ILE A 153 11.99 -6.28 -7.37
N ASN A 154 12.74 -6.39 -6.26
CA ASN A 154 13.39 -7.65 -5.88
C ASN A 154 12.37 -8.74 -5.56
N PHE A 155 11.31 -8.40 -4.84
CA PHE A 155 10.21 -9.29 -4.49
C PHE A 155 9.52 -9.82 -5.74
N VAL A 156 9.01 -8.92 -6.59
CA VAL A 156 8.29 -9.28 -7.81
C VAL A 156 9.20 -10.12 -8.71
N ARG A 157 10.41 -9.64 -9.02
CA ARG A 157 11.34 -10.39 -9.88
C ARG A 157 11.69 -11.78 -9.34
N GLY A 158 11.77 -11.95 -8.01
CA GLY A 158 12.07 -13.23 -7.36
C GLY A 158 10.92 -14.25 -7.37
N ILE A 159 9.68 -13.85 -7.61
CA ILE A 159 8.53 -14.76 -7.68
C ILE A 159 8.09 -15.09 -9.11
N LEU A 160 8.63 -14.39 -10.12
CA LEU A 160 8.23 -14.56 -11.52
C LEU A 160 8.90 -15.76 -12.20
N THR A 161 8.21 -16.31 -13.20
CA THR A 161 8.79 -17.21 -14.21
C THR A 161 9.61 -16.40 -15.22
N GLU A 162 10.34 -17.07 -16.12
CA GLU A 162 11.03 -16.39 -17.24
C GLU A 162 10.09 -15.50 -18.08
N LYS A 163 8.83 -15.94 -18.25
CA LYS A 163 7.80 -15.19 -18.96
C LYS A 163 7.53 -13.85 -18.27
N GLY A 164 7.41 -13.86 -16.93
CA GLY A 164 7.22 -12.64 -16.16
C GLY A 164 8.47 -11.77 -16.08
N ILE A 165 9.66 -12.39 -15.93
CA ILE A 165 10.95 -11.68 -15.86
C ILE A 165 11.17 -10.82 -17.10
N LYS A 166 10.83 -11.32 -18.30
CA LYS A 166 10.92 -10.53 -19.55
C LYS A 166 10.13 -9.22 -19.49
N ILE A 167 8.96 -9.21 -18.85
CA ILE A 167 8.10 -8.02 -18.74
C ILE A 167 8.71 -7.02 -17.76
N ILE A 168 9.11 -7.47 -16.56
CA ILE A 168 9.68 -6.57 -15.55
C ILE A 168 11.04 -6.01 -15.99
N ASP A 169 11.88 -6.81 -16.67
CA ASP A 169 13.18 -6.35 -17.17
C ASP A 169 13.00 -5.31 -18.29
N ALA A 170 12.02 -5.49 -19.18
CA ALA A 170 11.67 -4.48 -20.18
C ALA A 170 11.21 -3.14 -19.56
N TYR A 171 10.43 -3.21 -18.47
CA TYR A 171 10.06 -2.01 -17.70
C TYR A 171 11.28 -1.34 -17.07
N LEU A 172 12.18 -2.11 -16.44
CA LEU A 172 13.39 -1.57 -15.80
C LEU A 172 14.32 -0.88 -16.80
N GLU A 173 14.49 -1.44 -18.00
CA GLU A 173 15.27 -0.79 -19.06
C GLU A 173 14.65 0.55 -19.52
N GLN A 174 13.31 0.62 -19.60
CA GLN A 174 12.64 1.89 -19.90
C GLN A 174 12.84 2.94 -18.80
N GLN A 175 12.87 2.53 -17.52
CA GLN A 175 13.13 3.46 -16.41
C GLN A 175 14.58 3.97 -16.43
N LYS A 176 15.56 3.11 -16.76
CA LYS A 176 16.96 3.54 -16.93
C LYS A 176 17.12 4.57 -18.04
N ALA A 177 16.39 4.45 -19.14
CA ALA A 177 16.45 5.40 -20.25
C ALA A 177 15.81 6.76 -19.95
N LYS A 178 15.02 6.88 -18.88
CA LYS A 178 14.37 8.13 -18.44
C LYS A 178 15.21 8.95 -17.46
N ASN A 179 16.20 8.32 -16.82
CA ASN A 179 17.12 8.93 -15.87
C ASN A 179 18.44 9.31 -16.54
#